data_AF-A0A251XI63-F1
#
_entry.id   AF-A0A251XI63-F1
#
_cell.length_a   1.000
_cell.length_b   1.000
_cell.length_c   1.000
_cell.angle_alpha   90.00
_cell.angle_beta   90.00
_cell.angle_gamma   90.00
#
_symmetry.space_group_name_H-M   'P 1'
#
loop_
_entity.id
_entity.type
_entity.pdbx_description
1 polymer ?
#
loop_
_entity_poly.entity_id
_entity_poly.type
_entity_poly.pdbx_seq_one_letter_code
_entity_poly.pdbx_strand_id
1 'polypeptide(L)'
;MPAVVEARPDDNITDVLVHRVRTSPDAPLFALPDGSGGWSDVSAAEFHRQVVALAKGLVVAGIEPGERIGMMCRTRYEWTLVDFAVFFAGAVLVPVYETSSPGQVHWNMQDSGAVAMILETADHFSRFDEVHPELPAVRHVWQIDLGDLDKLAEQGVDVPDAEIERRRNIAVGSDMATLIYTSGTTGGRRAASSRTRTSSSSRGTPRSRWRRSCGSERRRCSSSRRRTCSRASSRSSTCRPA
;
A
#
# COMPACT_ATOMS: atom_id res chain seq x y z
N MET A 1 -30.46 -4.01 11.74
CA MET A 1 -29.19 -3.44 12.25
C MET A 1 -28.12 -4.50 12.10
N PRO A 2 -26.97 -4.25 11.42
CA PRO A 2 -25.85 -5.20 11.50
C PRO A 2 -25.43 -5.36 12.96
N ALA A 3 -24.96 -6.55 13.33
CA ALA A 3 -24.46 -6.80 14.67
C ALA A 3 -23.27 -5.86 14.94
N VAL A 4 -23.40 -5.02 15.95
CA VAL A 4 -22.29 -4.21 16.47
C VAL A 4 -21.46 -5.16 17.32
N VAL A 5 -20.32 -5.59 16.78
CA VAL A 5 -19.31 -6.29 17.58
C VAL A 5 -18.55 -5.21 18.35
N GLU A 6 -18.55 -5.31 19.67
CA GLU A 6 -17.74 -4.42 20.50
C GLU A 6 -16.26 -4.73 20.26
N ALA A 7 -15.50 -3.68 19.92
CA ALA A 7 -14.05 -3.79 19.82
C ALA A 7 -13.49 -4.07 21.22
N ARG A 8 -12.54 -5.00 21.33
CA ARG A 8 -11.88 -5.23 22.61
C ARG A 8 -10.99 -4.02 22.93
N PRO A 9 -11.00 -3.51 24.18
CA PRO A 9 -10.24 -2.31 24.53
C PRO A 9 -8.74 -2.41 24.25
N ASP A 10 -8.19 -3.61 24.39
CA ASP A 10 -6.74 -3.87 24.24
C ASP A 10 -6.33 -4.17 22.79
N ASP A 11 -7.29 -4.37 21.88
CA ASP A 11 -6.98 -4.61 20.46
C ASP A 11 -6.55 -3.30 19.80
N ASN A 12 -5.60 -3.38 18.87
CA ASN A 12 -5.23 -2.28 18.00
C ASN A 12 -5.26 -2.70 16.51
N ILE A 13 -4.98 -1.75 15.62
CA ILE A 13 -5.19 -1.93 14.18
C ILE A 13 -4.31 -3.04 13.58
N THR A 14 -3.15 -3.28 14.19
CA THR A 14 -2.19 -4.28 13.71
C THR A 14 -2.71 -5.71 13.95
N ASP A 15 -3.59 -5.92 14.94
CA ASP A 15 -4.20 -7.24 15.23
C ASP A 15 -5.01 -7.77 14.06
N VAL A 16 -5.55 -6.90 13.20
CA VAL A 16 -6.29 -7.31 12.00
C VAL A 16 -5.40 -8.15 11.06
N LEU A 17 -4.14 -7.72 10.88
CA LEU A 17 -3.18 -8.46 10.06
C LEU A 17 -2.68 -9.70 10.78
N VAL A 18 -2.31 -9.61 12.05
CA VAL A 18 -1.83 -10.75 12.84
C VAL A 18 -2.88 -11.86 12.89
N HIS A 19 -4.15 -11.50 13.11
CA HIS A 19 -5.27 -12.44 13.07
C HIS A 19 -5.41 -13.09 11.69
N ARG A 20 -5.28 -12.32 10.62
CA ARG A 20 -5.36 -12.83 9.25
C ARG A 20 -4.24 -13.82 8.94
N VAL A 21 -3.00 -13.50 9.31
CA VAL A 21 -1.84 -14.40 9.14
C VAL A 21 -2.07 -15.71 9.89
N ARG A 22 -2.56 -15.65 11.13
CA ARG A 22 -2.81 -16.84 11.94
C ARG A 22 -3.92 -17.74 11.38
N THR A 23 -4.95 -17.16 10.76
CA THR A 23 -6.14 -17.91 10.33
C THR A 23 -6.09 -18.32 8.86
N SER A 24 -5.40 -17.57 8.01
CA SER A 24 -5.34 -17.82 6.57
C SER A 24 -4.03 -17.24 5.99
N PRO A 25 -2.87 -17.81 6.34
CA PRO A 25 -1.55 -17.27 5.97
C PRO A 25 -1.32 -17.22 4.46
N ASP A 26 -1.82 -18.23 3.73
CA ASP A 26 -1.61 -18.37 2.28
C ASP A 26 -2.71 -17.68 1.45
N ALA A 27 -3.71 -17.07 2.10
CA ALA A 27 -4.76 -16.36 1.37
C ALA A 27 -4.20 -15.07 0.76
N PRO A 28 -4.48 -14.77 -0.52
CA PRO A 28 -4.04 -13.54 -1.16
C PRO A 28 -4.71 -12.32 -0.52
N LEU A 29 -3.91 -11.31 -0.18
CA LEU A 29 -4.39 -9.99 0.28
C LEU A 29 -4.29 -8.94 -0.82
N PHE A 30 -3.24 -9.02 -1.64
CA PHE A 30 -3.01 -8.11 -2.76
C PHE A 30 -2.67 -8.92 -4.01
N ALA A 31 -2.89 -8.31 -5.17
CA ALA A 31 -2.34 -8.76 -6.43
C ALA A 31 -1.56 -7.60 -7.03
N LEU A 32 -0.29 -7.83 -7.39
CA LEU A 32 0.62 -6.84 -7.94
C LEU A 32 0.98 -7.18 -9.38
N PRO A 33 1.17 -6.19 -10.27
CA PRO A 33 1.64 -6.47 -11.63
C PRO A 33 3.04 -7.10 -11.59
N ASP A 34 3.25 -8.20 -12.32
CA ASP A 34 4.49 -8.99 -12.27
C ASP A 34 5.57 -8.55 -13.29
N GLY A 35 5.33 -7.47 -14.02
CA GLY A 35 6.21 -6.96 -15.08
C GLY A 35 6.14 -7.74 -16.40
N SER A 36 5.54 -8.93 -16.43
CA SER A 36 5.29 -9.72 -17.63
C SER A 36 3.91 -9.47 -18.28
N GLY A 37 3.15 -8.52 -17.71
CA GLY A 37 1.76 -8.25 -18.06
C GLY A 37 0.76 -9.11 -17.29
N GLY A 38 1.23 -9.92 -16.34
CA GLY A 38 0.43 -10.70 -15.42
C GLY A 38 0.30 -10.04 -14.04
N TRP A 39 -0.25 -10.80 -13.10
CA TRP A 39 -0.44 -10.42 -11.71
C TRP A 39 0.11 -11.52 -10.81
N SER A 40 0.82 -11.12 -9.77
CA SER A 40 1.34 -11.99 -8.71
C SER A 40 0.62 -11.70 -7.40
N ASP A 41 0.12 -12.74 -6.76
CA ASP A 41 -0.55 -12.63 -5.46
C ASP A 41 0.46 -12.44 -4.33
N VAL A 42 0.14 -11.53 -3.42
CA VAL A 42 0.83 -11.36 -2.13
C VAL A 42 -0.04 -11.96 -1.04
N SER A 43 0.43 -13.04 -0.43
CA SER A 43 -0.28 -13.71 0.66
C SER A 43 -0.26 -12.89 1.95
N ALA A 44 -1.14 -13.22 2.90
CA ALA A 44 -1.13 -12.58 4.21
C ALA A 44 0.21 -12.73 4.94
N ALA A 45 0.80 -13.94 4.87
CA ALA A 45 2.10 -14.19 5.47
C ALA A 45 3.23 -13.38 4.79
N GLU A 46 3.19 -13.24 3.46
CA GLU A 46 4.18 -12.42 2.74
C GLU A 46 4.04 -10.94 3.07
N PHE A 47 2.82 -10.40 3.04
CA PHE A 47 2.58 -9.00 3.40
C PHE A 47 3.07 -8.71 4.83
N HIS A 48 2.76 -9.60 5.78
CA HIS A 48 3.25 -9.46 7.16
C HIS A 48 4.78 -9.47 7.27
N ARG A 49 5.47 -10.35 6.52
CA ARG A 49 6.94 -10.34 6.49
C ARG A 49 7.49 -8.99 6.02
N GLN A 50 6.93 -8.44 4.94
CA GLN A 50 7.34 -7.15 4.41
C GLN A 50 7.06 -6.00 5.39
N VAL A 51 5.89 -6.01 6.03
CA VAL A 51 5.53 -5.05 7.09
C VAL A 51 6.53 -5.08 8.24
N VAL A 52 6.85 -6.27 8.76
CA VAL A 52 7.80 -6.42 9.87
C VAL A 52 9.20 -5.98 9.44
N ALA A 53 9.66 -6.34 8.24
CA ALA A 53 10.96 -5.94 7.73
C ALA A 53 11.09 -4.41 7.63
N LEU A 54 10.09 -3.74 7.07
CA LEU A 54 10.08 -2.28 6.98
C LEU A 54 9.98 -1.62 8.36
N ALA A 55 9.17 -2.17 9.27
CA ALA A 55 9.07 -1.69 10.65
C ALA A 55 10.41 -1.75 11.39
N LYS A 56 11.18 -2.84 11.21
CA LYS A 56 12.55 -2.95 11.74
C LYS A 56 13.48 -1.88 11.18
N GLY A 57 13.37 -1.58 9.89
CA GLY A 57 14.10 -0.49 9.27
C GLY A 57 13.81 0.85 9.93
N LEU A 58 12.54 1.16 10.19
CA LEU A 58 12.13 2.36 10.93
C LEU A 58 12.74 2.41 12.34
N VAL A 59 12.78 1.27 13.05
CA VAL A 59 13.42 1.16 14.37
C VAL A 59 14.92 1.47 14.29
N VAL A 60 15.64 0.94 13.28
CA VAL A 60 17.07 1.21 13.09
C VAL A 60 17.34 2.66 12.70
N ALA A 61 16.45 3.28 11.94
CA ALA A 61 16.47 4.72 11.68
C ALA A 61 16.22 5.56 12.95
N GLY A 62 15.90 4.92 14.08
CA GLY A 62 15.70 5.56 15.37
C GLY A 62 14.33 6.20 15.52
N ILE A 63 13.32 5.77 14.76
CA ILE A 63 11.94 6.18 14.99
C ILE A 63 11.46 5.56 16.30
N GLU A 64 10.95 6.40 17.20
CA GLU A 64 10.42 5.97 18.50
C GLU A 64 8.89 5.88 18.51
N PRO A 65 8.30 5.03 19.37
CA PRO A 65 6.85 4.93 19.47
C PRO A 65 6.19 6.28 19.77
N GLY A 66 5.09 6.59 19.08
CA GLY A 66 4.37 7.86 19.17
C GLY A 66 4.93 8.99 18.29
N GLU A 67 6.13 8.85 17.72
CA GLU A 67 6.63 9.79 16.72
C GLU A 67 5.81 9.71 15.42
N ARG A 68 5.77 10.82 14.68
CA ARG A 68 4.93 10.96 13.49
C ARG A 68 5.77 10.86 12.22
N ILE A 69 5.28 10.11 11.24
CA ILE A 69 5.89 9.97 9.92
C ILE A 69 4.92 10.50 8.88
N GLY A 70 5.35 11.52 8.13
CA GLY A 70 4.61 12.03 6.98
C GLY A 70 4.71 11.09 5.79
N MET A 71 3.63 10.96 5.01
CA MET A 71 3.64 10.19 3.77
C MET A 71 2.91 10.95 2.65
N MET A 72 3.57 11.13 1.51
CA MET A 72 2.98 11.71 0.30
C MET A 72 3.14 10.75 -0.88
N CYS A 73 2.06 10.03 -1.15
CA CYS A 73 2.04 8.94 -2.11
C CYS A 73 0.62 8.74 -2.66
N ARG A 74 0.51 8.28 -3.90
CA ARG A 74 -0.75 7.85 -4.51
C ARG A 74 -1.19 6.50 -3.96
N THR A 75 -2.41 6.10 -4.24
CA THR A 75 -2.92 4.75 -3.91
C THR A 75 -2.14 3.67 -4.67
N ARG A 76 -1.13 3.11 -4.02
CA ARG A 76 -0.31 1.98 -4.47
C ARG A 76 -0.07 1.00 -3.32
N TYR A 77 0.56 -0.13 -3.61
CA TYR A 77 0.84 -1.17 -2.62
C TYR A 77 1.62 -0.63 -1.41
N GLU A 78 2.64 0.16 -1.69
CA GLU A 78 3.55 0.75 -0.72
C GLU A 78 2.84 1.67 0.26
N TRP A 79 1.71 2.26 -0.12
CA TRP A 79 0.84 2.98 0.83
C TRP A 79 0.42 2.06 1.97
N THR A 80 -0.16 0.92 1.65
CA THR A 80 -0.67 0.01 2.68
C THR A 80 0.48 -0.66 3.44
N LEU A 81 1.59 -0.95 2.77
CA LEU A 81 2.80 -1.48 3.40
C LEU A 81 3.36 -0.50 4.44
N VAL A 82 3.51 0.78 4.09
CA VAL A 82 4.01 1.82 4.98
C VAL A 82 3.05 2.05 6.15
N ASP A 83 1.73 2.16 5.91
CA ASP A 83 0.73 2.30 6.98
C ASP A 83 0.93 1.24 8.07
N PHE A 84 0.96 -0.04 7.66
CA PHE A 84 1.13 -1.14 8.60
C PHE A 84 2.53 -1.15 9.24
N ALA A 85 3.60 -0.85 8.49
CA ALA A 85 4.95 -0.80 9.05
C ALA A 85 5.09 0.28 10.13
N VAL A 86 4.50 1.47 9.90
CA VAL A 86 4.46 2.57 10.88
C VAL A 86 3.70 2.14 12.14
N PHE A 87 2.54 1.48 11.99
CA PHE A 87 1.79 0.97 13.15
C PHE A 87 2.55 -0.13 13.90
N PHE A 88 3.24 -1.02 13.19
CA PHE A 88 4.06 -2.08 13.79
C PHE A 88 5.29 -1.52 14.52
N ALA A 89 5.86 -0.42 14.04
CA ALA A 89 6.92 0.32 14.73
C ALA A 89 6.41 1.11 15.97
N GLY A 90 5.09 1.16 16.18
CA GLY A 90 4.45 1.95 17.24
C GLY A 90 4.38 3.45 16.95
N ALA A 91 4.65 3.86 15.71
CA ALA A 91 4.62 5.24 15.26
C ALA A 91 3.24 5.63 14.71
N VAL A 92 3.06 6.92 14.43
CA VAL A 92 1.81 7.49 13.92
C VAL A 92 2.02 7.99 12.49
N LEU A 93 1.09 7.65 11.60
CA LEU A 93 1.16 8.11 10.22
C LEU A 93 0.47 9.47 10.04
N VAL A 94 1.06 10.35 9.24
CA VAL A 94 0.50 11.64 8.81
C VAL A 94 0.38 11.62 7.28
N PRO A 95 -0.76 11.16 6.73
CA PRO A 95 -0.96 11.17 5.28
C PRO A 95 -1.08 12.62 4.77
N VAL A 96 -0.33 12.91 3.71
CA VAL A 96 -0.31 14.18 2.99
C VAL A 96 -0.76 13.89 1.56
N TYR A 97 -1.80 14.60 1.09
CA TYR A 97 -2.27 14.45 -0.28
C TYR A 97 -1.15 14.71 -1.28
N GLU A 98 -1.05 13.88 -2.31
CA GLU A 98 -0.05 13.94 -3.37
C GLU A 98 -0.10 15.23 -4.21
N THR A 99 -1.25 15.92 -4.17
CA THR A 99 -1.49 17.21 -4.84
C THR A 99 -1.29 18.42 -3.93
N SER A 100 -0.84 18.21 -2.68
CA SER A 100 -0.60 19.30 -1.73
C SER A 100 0.48 20.25 -2.23
N SER A 101 0.24 21.56 -2.11
CA SER A 101 1.27 22.57 -2.36
C SER A 101 2.36 22.53 -1.28
N PRO A 102 3.57 23.05 -1.54
CA PRO A 102 4.65 23.14 -0.54
C PRO A 102 4.19 23.75 0.78
N GLY A 103 3.40 24.84 0.75
CA GLY A 103 2.85 25.45 1.97
C GLY A 103 1.87 24.56 2.75
N GLN A 104 1.11 23.69 2.06
CA GLN A 104 0.27 22.69 2.74
C GLN A 104 1.10 21.57 3.36
N VAL A 105 2.16 21.14 2.68
CA VAL A 105 3.11 20.15 3.19
C VAL A 105 3.78 20.68 4.44
N HIS A 106 4.34 21.90 4.38
CA HIS A 106 4.94 22.58 5.51
C HIS A 106 3.99 22.62 6.72
N TRP A 107 2.77 23.12 6.51
CA TRP A 107 1.80 23.23 7.60
C TRP A 107 1.44 21.87 8.22
N ASN A 108 1.20 20.84 7.41
CA ASN A 108 0.91 19.49 7.91
C ASN A 108 2.08 18.93 8.74
N MET A 109 3.31 19.07 8.23
CA MET A 109 4.51 18.50 8.88
C MET A 109 4.87 19.27 10.16
N GLN A 110 4.74 20.59 10.15
CA GLN A 110 4.99 21.44 11.31
C GLN A 110 3.95 21.21 12.41
N ASP A 111 2.66 21.21 12.09
CA ASP A 111 1.58 21.02 13.08
C ASP A 111 1.59 19.60 13.66
N SER A 112 1.87 18.58 12.84
CA SER A 112 1.93 17.20 13.31
C SER A 112 3.19 16.91 14.13
N GLY A 113 4.24 17.72 13.99
CA GLY A 113 5.56 17.43 14.55
C GLY A 113 6.15 16.14 13.98
N ALA A 114 5.94 15.88 12.69
CA ALA A 114 6.50 14.72 12.02
C ALA A 114 8.03 14.80 11.95
N VAL A 115 8.68 13.67 12.26
CA VAL A 115 10.14 13.55 12.34
C VAL A 115 10.74 12.88 11.11
N ALA A 116 9.91 12.34 10.24
CA ALA A 116 10.33 11.76 8.98
C ALA A 116 9.28 11.96 7.88
N MET A 117 9.72 11.89 6.62
CA MET A 117 8.86 12.00 5.44
C MET A 117 9.14 10.86 4.46
N ILE A 118 8.08 10.18 4.00
CA ILE A 118 8.12 9.19 2.92
C ILE A 118 7.44 9.80 1.68
N LEU A 119 8.15 9.83 0.56
CA LEU A 119 7.75 10.51 -0.67
C LEU A 119 7.75 9.52 -1.83
N GLU A 120 6.72 9.52 -2.66
CA GLU A 120 6.66 8.59 -3.79
C GLU A 120 7.68 8.93 -4.88
N THR A 121 7.57 10.14 -5.45
CA THR A 121 8.22 10.53 -6.71
C THR A 121 9.22 11.68 -6.51
N ALA A 122 10.07 11.93 -7.53
CA ALA A 122 10.98 13.08 -7.55
C ALA A 122 10.26 14.43 -7.46
N ASP A 123 9.05 14.51 -8.02
CA ASP A 123 8.20 15.69 -7.97
C ASP A 123 7.65 15.94 -6.55
N HIS A 124 7.22 14.88 -5.83
CA HIS A 124 6.86 14.99 -4.42
C HIS A 124 8.06 15.43 -3.57
N PHE A 125 9.25 14.89 -3.86
CA PHE A 125 10.49 15.30 -3.20
C PHE A 125 10.80 16.76 -3.42
N SER A 126 10.77 17.25 -4.65
CA SER A 126 11.04 18.66 -4.96
C SER A 126 10.12 19.61 -4.19
N ARG A 127 8.81 19.31 -4.09
CA ARG A 127 7.86 20.14 -3.33
C ARG A 127 8.12 20.14 -1.83
N PHE A 128 8.52 19.01 -1.27
CA PHE A 128 8.88 18.91 0.15
C PHE A 128 10.20 19.63 0.42
N ASP A 129 11.19 19.48 -0.46
CA ASP A 129 12.53 20.06 -0.33
C ASP A 129 12.49 21.60 -0.28
N GLU A 130 11.55 22.24 -0.98
CA GLU A 130 11.28 23.69 -0.89
C GLU A 130 11.00 24.18 0.53
N VAL A 131 10.42 23.33 1.40
CA VAL A 131 10.01 23.70 2.77
C VAL A 131 10.77 22.95 3.86
N HIS A 132 11.59 21.96 3.49
CA HIS A 132 12.37 21.16 4.42
C HIS A 132 13.32 21.98 5.33
N PRO A 133 13.99 23.05 4.86
CA PRO A 133 14.82 23.91 5.72
C PRO A 133 14.07 24.55 6.90
N GLU A 134 12.73 24.68 6.81
CA GLU A 134 11.87 25.24 7.86
C GLU A 134 11.29 24.15 8.79
N LEU A 135 11.63 22.88 8.57
CA LEU A 135 11.12 21.72 9.31
C LEU A 135 12.25 20.98 10.05
N PRO A 136 12.90 21.59 11.05
CA PRO A 136 14.08 21.01 11.72
C PRO A 136 13.80 19.71 12.50
N ALA A 137 12.53 19.39 12.75
CA ALA A 137 12.14 18.13 13.37
C ALA A 137 12.27 16.93 12.39
N VAL A 138 12.18 17.19 11.08
CA VAL A 138 12.30 16.14 10.07
C VAL A 138 13.77 15.76 9.90
N ARG A 139 14.10 14.56 10.35
CA ARG A 139 15.47 14.02 10.40
C ARG A 139 15.70 12.90 9.38
N HIS A 140 14.63 12.36 8.79
CA HIS A 140 14.72 11.35 7.74
C HIS A 140 13.76 11.66 6.57
N VAL A 141 14.25 11.45 5.35
CA VAL A 141 13.45 11.57 4.13
C VAL A 141 13.76 10.35 3.26
N TRP A 142 12.72 9.62 2.85
CA TRP A 142 12.84 8.43 2.01
C TRP A 142 12.01 8.57 0.75
N GLN A 143 12.53 8.09 -0.37
CA GLN A 143 11.84 8.10 -1.66
C GLN A 143 11.54 6.69 -2.17
N ILE A 144 10.25 6.40 -2.39
CA ILE A 144 9.78 5.07 -2.80
C ILE A 144 10.35 4.69 -4.17
N ASP A 145 10.27 5.57 -5.16
CA ASP A 145 10.74 5.27 -6.51
C ASP A 145 12.28 5.12 -6.63
N LEU A 146 13.03 5.49 -5.58
CA LEU A 146 14.48 5.22 -5.48
C LEU A 146 14.82 3.91 -4.75
N GLY A 147 13.81 3.13 -4.37
CA GLY A 147 13.97 1.88 -3.64
C GLY A 147 14.39 2.08 -2.18
N ASP A 148 14.12 3.24 -1.58
CA ASP A 148 14.58 3.52 -0.22
C ASP A 148 13.84 2.69 0.84
N LEU A 149 12.61 2.24 0.56
CA LEU A 149 11.89 1.34 1.47
C LEU A 149 12.60 -0.02 1.58
N ASP A 150 13.10 -0.55 0.46
CA ASP A 150 13.84 -1.82 0.44
C ASP A 150 15.17 -1.68 1.19
N LYS A 151 15.93 -0.60 0.92
CA LYS A 151 17.17 -0.30 1.65
C LYS A 151 16.93 -0.13 3.14
N LEU A 152 15.82 0.51 3.52
CA LEU A 152 15.45 0.68 4.92
C LEU A 152 15.11 -0.66 5.58
N ALA A 153 14.37 -1.53 4.90
CA ALA A 153 14.09 -2.88 5.38
C ALA A 153 15.36 -3.73 5.53
N GLU A 154 16.31 -3.62 4.59
CA GLU A 154 17.61 -4.29 4.64
C GLU A 154 18.47 -3.83 5.84
N GLN A 155 18.38 -2.57 6.25
CA GLN A 155 19.06 -2.06 7.44
C GLN A 155 18.50 -2.66 8.74
N GLY A 156 17.24 -3.09 8.73
CA GLY A 156 16.53 -3.64 9.88
C GLY A 156 16.80 -5.11 10.19
N VAL A 157 17.59 -5.84 9.39
CA VAL A 157 17.70 -7.31 9.46
C VAL A 157 18.09 -7.84 10.84
N ASP A 158 18.93 -7.11 11.57
CA ASP A 158 19.44 -7.52 12.89
C ASP A 158 18.48 -7.19 14.05
N VAL A 159 17.40 -6.43 13.80
CA VAL A 159 16.39 -6.16 14.82
C VAL A 159 15.58 -7.44 15.07
N PRO A 160 15.46 -7.92 16.32
CA PRO A 160 14.65 -9.09 16.62
C PRO A 160 13.15 -8.85 16.37
N ASP A 161 12.44 -9.86 15.86
CA ASP A 161 10.97 -9.80 15.70
C ASP A 161 10.25 -9.45 17.01
N ALA A 162 10.81 -9.90 18.14
CA ALA A 162 10.28 -9.62 19.47
C ALA A 162 10.23 -8.11 19.81
N GLU A 163 11.13 -7.29 19.24
CA GLU A 163 11.08 -5.85 19.44
C GLU A 163 9.91 -5.21 18.69
N ILE A 164 9.64 -5.68 17.47
CA ILE A 164 8.48 -5.24 16.71
C ILE A 164 7.20 -5.68 17.41
N GLU A 165 7.15 -6.93 17.89
CA GLU A 165 6.02 -7.44 18.67
C GLU A 165 5.79 -6.59 19.93
N ARG A 166 6.85 -6.21 20.65
CA ARG A 166 6.75 -5.32 21.81
C ARG A 166 6.17 -3.96 21.40
N ARG A 167 6.72 -3.31 20.36
CA ARG A 167 6.32 -1.97 19.93
C ARG A 167 4.88 -1.90 19.44
N ARG A 168 4.44 -2.85 18.61
CA ARG A 168 3.06 -2.89 18.11
C ARG A 168 2.00 -3.07 19.21
N ASN A 169 2.37 -3.63 20.37
CA ASN A 169 1.48 -3.83 21.51
C ASN A 169 1.51 -2.67 22.53
N ILE A 170 2.26 -1.61 22.28
CA ILE A 170 2.25 -0.42 23.16
C ILE A 170 0.92 0.33 23.03
N ALA A 171 0.44 0.50 21.80
CA ALA A 171 -0.79 1.22 21.51
C ALA A 171 -2.03 0.33 21.64
N VAL A 172 -3.10 0.90 22.16
CA VAL A 172 -4.43 0.28 22.24
C VAL A 172 -5.43 1.00 21.33
N GLY A 173 -6.67 0.48 21.23
CA GLY A 173 -7.69 1.04 20.32
C GLY A 173 -8.03 2.52 20.55
N SER A 174 -7.83 3.05 21.76
CA SER A 174 -8.05 4.48 22.04
C SER A 174 -6.95 5.40 21.54
N ASP A 175 -5.77 4.87 21.25
CA ASP A 175 -4.61 5.65 20.83
C ASP A 175 -4.71 6.08 19.36
N MET A 176 -3.94 7.11 19.03
CA MET A 176 -3.90 7.66 17.68
C MET A 176 -3.02 6.78 16.79
N ALA A 177 -3.59 6.24 15.71
CA ALA A 177 -2.81 5.56 14.66
C ALA A 177 -2.47 6.50 13.51
N THR A 178 -3.39 7.41 13.16
CA THR A 178 -3.23 8.30 12.01
C THR A 178 -3.76 9.69 12.33
N LEU A 179 -3.01 10.70 11.91
CA LEU A 179 -3.39 12.11 12.02
C LEU A 179 -3.72 12.66 10.64
N ILE A 180 -5.01 12.89 10.39
CA ILE A 180 -5.50 13.25 9.05
C ILE A 180 -5.86 14.73 9.02
N TYR A 181 -5.30 15.43 8.05
CA TYR A 181 -5.64 16.82 7.75
C TYR A 181 -6.69 16.89 6.67
N THR A 182 -7.87 17.40 7.04
CA THR A 182 -8.97 17.58 6.09
C THR A 182 -8.93 18.98 5.48
N SER A 183 -9.48 19.11 4.28
CA SER A 183 -9.51 20.37 3.55
C SER A 183 -10.52 21.36 4.16
N GLY A 184 -10.26 21.87 5.37
CA GLY A 184 -10.98 23.02 5.91
C GLY A 184 -10.73 24.27 5.07
N THR A 185 -11.78 24.97 4.67
CA THR A 185 -11.73 26.27 3.98
C THR A 185 -11.15 27.34 4.90
N THR A 186 -10.07 28.00 4.44
CA THR A 186 -9.51 29.31 4.86
C THR A 186 -9.45 29.66 6.35
N GLY A 187 -8.22 29.68 6.90
CA GLY A 187 -7.88 30.44 8.12
C GLY A 187 -7.15 29.66 9.23
N GLY A 188 -7.15 28.33 9.16
CA GLY A 188 -6.48 27.47 10.12
C GLY A 188 -7.09 26.07 10.04
N ARG A 189 -6.37 25.14 9.42
CA ARG A 189 -6.85 23.77 9.27
C ARG A 189 -6.85 23.11 10.65
N ARG A 190 -7.90 22.35 10.96
CA ARG A 190 -7.98 21.56 12.19
C ARG A 190 -7.54 20.13 11.89
N ALA A 191 -6.59 19.63 12.67
CA ALA A 191 -6.25 18.21 12.68
C ALA A 191 -7.48 17.37 13.08
N ALA A 192 -7.78 16.30 12.35
CA ALA A 192 -8.71 15.26 12.76
C ALA A 192 -7.90 14.00 13.11
N SER A 193 -7.86 13.64 14.39
CA SER A 193 -7.27 12.38 14.81
C SER A 193 -8.22 11.23 14.48
N SER A 194 -7.85 10.30 13.61
CA SER A 194 -8.57 9.03 13.54
C SER A 194 -8.05 8.11 14.62
N ARG A 195 -8.92 7.83 15.59
CA ARG A 195 -8.68 6.80 16.61
C ARG A 195 -8.90 5.43 16.00
N THR A 196 -8.09 4.47 16.41
CA THR A 196 -8.16 3.10 15.93
C THR A 196 -9.51 2.48 16.29
N ARG A 197 -10.44 2.41 15.32
CA ARG A 197 -11.70 1.70 15.51
C ARG A 197 -11.70 0.46 14.63
N THR A 198 -11.33 -0.67 15.21
CA THR A 198 -11.38 -1.98 14.55
C THR A 198 -12.84 -2.34 14.25
N SER A 199 -13.34 -2.01 13.05
CA SER A 199 -14.62 -2.52 12.56
C SER A 199 -14.37 -3.80 11.77
N SER A 200 -14.32 -4.94 12.46
CA SER A 200 -14.22 -6.24 11.80
C SER A 200 -15.58 -6.61 11.18
N SER A 201 -15.86 -6.19 9.94
CA SER A 201 -17.01 -6.70 9.19
C SER A 201 -16.63 -8.00 8.46
N SER A 202 -16.63 -9.13 9.16
CA SER A 202 -16.56 -10.44 8.52
C SER A 202 -17.93 -10.78 7.91
N ARG A 203 -18.14 -10.47 6.63
CA ARG A 203 -19.28 -11.02 5.89
C ARG A 203 -18.96 -12.46 5.50
N GLY A 204 -19.63 -13.40 6.16
CA GLY A 204 -19.72 -14.78 5.69
C GLY A 204 -20.30 -14.80 4.27
N THR A 205 -19.61 -15.50 3.38
CA THR A 205 -20.02 -15.71 1.98
C THR A 205 -21.29 -16.55 1.92
N PRO A 206 -22.39 -16.06 1.33
CA PRO A 206 -23.48 -16.96 0.94
C PRO A 206 -23.04 -17.69 -0.33
N ARG A 207 -22.74 -18.99 -0.19
CA ARG A 207 -22.67 -19.91 -1.33
C ARG A 207 -24.04 -19.97 -2.00
N SER A 208 -24.18 -19.38 -3.19
CA SER A 208 -25.26 -19.75 -4.11
C SER A 208 -24.82 -19.69 -5.56
N ARG A 209 -24.47 -20.87 -6.08
CA ARG A 209 -25.05 -21.46 -7.29
C ARG A 209 -25.05 -20.57 -8.55
N TRP A 210 -23.95 -20.59 -9.30
CA TRP A 210 -24.00 -20.38 -10.75
C TRP A 210 -24.23 -21.71 -11.46
N ARG A 211 -25.49 -21.95 -11.83
CA ARG A 211 -25.91 -23.05 -12.70
C ARG A 211 -25.65 -22.62 -14.14
N ARG A 212 -24.94 -23.45 -14.91
CA ARG A 212 -24.87 -23.34 -16.37
C ARG A 212 -26.29 -23.42 -16.94
N SER A 213 -26.66 -22.49 -17.81
CA SER A 213 -27.75 -22.66 -18.76
C SER A 213 -27.19 -22.62 -20.18
N CYS A 214 -27.07 -23.82 -20.74
CA CYS A 214 -27.09 -24.02 -22.18
C CYS A 214 -28.53 -23.74 -22.67
N GLY A 215 -28.66 -22.94 -23.72
CA GLY A 215 -29.89 -22.76 -24.51
C GLY A 215 -29.50 -21.93 -25.74
N SER A 216 -29.08 -22.55 -26.83
CA SER A 216 -29.95 -23.01 -27.93
C SER A 216 -30.72 -21.89 -28.60
N GLU A 217 -30.15 -21.29 -29.64
CA GLU A 217 -30.97 -20.77 -30.75
C GLU A 217 -30.23 -21.00 -32.07
N ARG A 218 -30.86 -21.80 -32.92
CA ARG A 218 -30.42 -22.15 -34.27
C ARG A 218 -30.71 -20.98 -35.20
N ARG A 219 -29.76 -20.61 -36.06
CA ARG A 219 -30.10 -20.13 -37.41
C ARG A 219 -29.18 -20.80 -38.43
N ARG A 220 -29.77 -21.70 -39.22
CA ARG A 220 -29.27 -22.14 -40.52
C ARG A 220 -29.38 -20.95 -41.47
N CYS A 221 -28.35 -20.70 -42.27
CA CYS A 221 -28.54 -20.35 -43.66
C CYS A 221 -27.45 -21.02 -44.48
N SER A 222 -27.89 -21.74 -45.51
CA SER A 222 -27.13 -22.67 -46.33
C SER A 222 -26.93 -22.10 -47.73
N SER A 223 -25.71 -22.13 -48.25
CA SER A 223 -25.39 -22.21 -49.68
C SER A 223 -23.87 -22.32 -49.82
N SER A 224 -23.31 -23.52 -49.91
CA SER A 224 -23.08 -24.29 -51.14
C SER A 224 -21.89 -23.80 -52.00
N ARG A 225 -20.87 -24.68 -52.03
CA ARG A 225 -20.01 -25.04 -53.17
C ARG A 225 -18.75 -24.20 -53.49
N ARG A 226 -17.61 -24.87 -53.21
CA ARG A 226 -16.58 -25.36 -54.16
C ARG A 226 -15.33 -24.51 -54.42
N ARG A 227 -14.20 -25.27 -54.42
CA ARG A 227 -12.92 -25.10 -55.16
C ARG A 227 -11.94 -24.07 -54.56
N THR A 228 -10.63 -24.23 -54.51
CA THR A 228 -9.64 -25.34 -54.65
C THR A 228 -8.31 -24.70 -54.23
N CYS A 229 -7.42 -25.44 -53.54
CA CYS A 229 -6.00 -25.09 -53.45
C CYS A 229 -5.32 -25.24 -54.82
N SER A 230 -4.52 -24.26 -55.24
CA SER A 230 -3.32 -24.50 -56.06
C SER A 230 -2.36 -23.30 -56.04
N ARG A 231 -1.17 -23.57 -55.48
CA ARG A 231 0.19 -23.12 -55.82
C ARG A 231 0.39 -21.89 -56.73
N ALA A 232 1.29 -21.00 -56.28
CA ALA A 232 2.37 -20.48 -57.12
C ALA A 232 3.63 -20.22 -56.27
N SER A 233 4.73 -20.87 -56.64
CA SER A 233 6.09 -20.68 -56.12
C SER A 233 7.04 -20.63 -57.32
N SER A 234 8.21 -20.00 -57.12
CA SER A 234 9.37 -19.88 -58.03
C SER A 234 9.33 -18.65 -58.95
N ARG A 235 10.38 -17.87 -59.20
CA ARG A 235 11.85 -17.92 -59.06
C ARG A 235 12.36 -16.46 -59.04
N SER A 236 13.23 -16.02 -58.12
CA SER A 236 14.71 -15.99 -58.17
C SER A 236 15.35 -15.37 -59.43
N SER A 237 16.07 -14.25 -59.28
CA SER A 237 17.47 -14.10 -59.74
C SER A 237 18.06 -12.72 -59.42
N THR A 238 19.18 -12.78 -58.71
CA THR A 238 20.25 -11.80 -58.46
C THR A 238 20.80 -11.10 -59.71
N CYS A 239 21.18 -9.83 -59.55
CA CYS A 239 22.14 -9.13 -60.42
C CYS A 239 23.14 -8.31 -59.58
N ARG A 240 24.42 -8.50 -59.89
CA ARG A 240 25.62 -7.67 -59.66
C ARG A 240 26.50 -7.91 -60.91
N PRO A 241 27.58 -7.17 -61.20
CA PRO A 241 28.09 -5.93 -60.58
C PRO A 241 28.53 -4.86 -61.61
N ALA A 242 28.99 -3.71 -61.10
CA ALA A 242 30.30 -3.13 -61.40
C ALA A 242 30.87 -2.59 -60.08
#